data_AF-A0A1H1IAI6-F1
#
_entry.id   AF-A0A1H1IAI6-F1
#
_cell.length_a   1.000
_cell.length_b   1.000
_cell.length_c   1.000
_cell.angle_alpha   90.00
_cell.angle_beta   90.00
_cell.angle_gamma   90.00
#
_symmetry.space_group_name_H-M   'P 1'
#
loop_
_entity.id
_entity.type
_entity.pdbx_description
1 polymer ?
#
loop_
_entity_poly.entity_id
_entity_poly.type
_entity_poly.pdbx_seq_one_letter_code
_entity_poly.pdbx_strand_id
1 'polypeptide(L)'
;MSDSRRADADREDEVRNDVSSFLARNFPQIQGHGGDFSIVDVDVEAGHVEINLSGACTGCGVSPMTTQAIQRRLPGDVEAIDSVAVTTGFDGLGEGSSRDVPPDTPF
;
A
#
# COMPACT_ATOMS: atom_id res chain seq x y z
N MET A 1 13.95 30.74 -9.56
CA MET A 1 12.89 29.71 -9.52
C MET A 1 13.44 28.35 -9.05
N SER A 2 14.51 28.32 -8.23
CA SER A 2 15.15 27.06 -7.78
C SER A 2 14.91 26.72 -6.31
N ASP A 3 14.17 27.57 -5.60
CA ASP A 3 13.94 27.45 -4.15
C ASP A 3 12.71 26.56 -3.86
N SER A 4 11.63 26.73 -4.63
CA SER A 4 10.36 26.00 -4.43
C SER A 4 10.49 24.49 -4.58
N ARG A 5 11.17 23.99 -5.62
CA ARG A 5 11.37 22.54 -5.83
C ARG A 5 12.10 21.84 -4.69
N ARG A 6 12.93 22.57 -3.95
CA ARG A 6 13.67 22.00 -2.82
C ARG A 6 12.75 21.80 -1.62
N ALA A 7 11.91 22.79 -1.35
CA ALA A 7 10.89 22.71 -0.30
C ALA A 7 9.83 21.64 -0.58
N ASP A 8 9.56 21.32 -1.86
CA ASP A 8 8.68 20.21 -2.23
C ASP A 8 9.33 18.86 -1.90
N ALA A 9 10.58 18.66 -2.34
CA ALA A 9 11.32 17.42 -2.06
C ALA A 9 11.50 17.17 -0.55
N ASP A 10 11.79 18.21 0.23
CA ASP A 10 11.93 18.10 1.68
C ASP A 10 10.60 17.64 2.33
N ARG A 11 9.46 18.18 1.87
CA ARG A 11 8.11 17.77 2.34
C ARG A 11 7.74 16.36 1.92
N GLU A 12 8.06 15.97 0.69
CA GLU A 12 7.86 14.59 0.24
C GLU A 12 8.66 13.61 1.10
N ASP A 13 9.90 13.94 1.44
CA ASP A 13 10.76 13.08 2.27
C ASP A 13 10.24 12.97 3.72
N GLU A 14 9.69 14.04 4.29
CA GLU A 14 8.98 14.02 5.57
C GLU A 14 7.78 13.06 5.51
N VAL A 15 6.92 13.22 4.50
CA VAL A 15 5.76 12.33 4.28
C VAL A 15 6.20 10.88 4.10
N ARG A 16 7.27 10.61 3.34
CA ARG A 16 7.80 9.25 3.16
C ARG A 16 8.24 8.64 4.48
N ASN A 17 8.87 9.43 5.34
CA ASN A 17 9.30 8.97 6.66
C ASN A 17 8.10 8.68 7.58
N ASP A 18 7.11 9.55 7.59
CA ASP A 18 5.89 9.39 8.38
C ASP A 18 5.10 8.16 7.96
N VAL A 19 4.91 7.94 6.65
CA VAL A 19 4.28 6.73 6.09
C VAL A 19 5.05 5.48 6.49
N SER A 20 6.39 5.51 6.38
CA SER A 20 7.24 4.37 6.75
C SER A 20 7.13 4.05 8.25
N SER A 21 7.15 5.08 9.09
CA SER A 21 6.96 4.98 10.54
C SER A 21 5.58 4.45 10.90
N PHE A 22 4.53 4.93 10.23
CA PHE A 22 3.17 4.43 10.39
C PHE A 22 3.07 2.93 10.07
N LEU A 23 3.62 2.49 8.93
CA LEU A 23 3.58 1.08 8.52
C LEU A 23 4.37 0.19 9.47
N ALA A 24 5.54 0.63 9.91
CA ALA A 24 6.36 -0.10 10.89
C ALA A 24 5.65 -0.25 12.25
N ARG A 25 4.95 0.79 12.72
CA ARG A 25 4.24 0.79 14.02
C ARG A 25 2.91 0.03 13.97
N ASN A 26 2.13 0.20 12.92
CA ASN A 26 0.75 -0.30 12.84
C ASN A 26 0.62 -1.63 12.08
N PHE A 27 1.59 -1.94 11.23
CA PHE A 27 1.60 -3.15 10.41
C PHE A 27 2.94 -3.91 10.46
N PRO A 28 3.52 -4.16 11.65
CA PRO A 28 4.80 -4.88 11.77
C PRO A 28 4.75 -6.30 11.16
N GLN A 29 3.54 -6.88 11.06
CA GLN A 29 3.32 -8.18 10.43
C GLN A 29 3.67 -8.23 8.94
N ILE A 30 3.68 -7.10 8.21
CA ILE A 30 4.06 -7.07 6.79
C ILE A 30 5.52 -7.54 6.68
N GLN A 31 6.43 -6.89 7.38
CA GLN A 31 7.84 -7.27 7.42
C GLN A 31 8.06 -8.61 8.13
N GLY A 32 7.35 -8.86 9.22
CA GLY A 32 7.46 -10.12 9.99
C GLY A 32 7.10 -11.38 9.21
N HIS A 33 6.29 -11.26 8.14
CA HIS A 33 5.92 -12.38 7.26
C HIS A 33 6.72 -12.41 5.95
N GLY A 34 7.80 -11.63 5.84
CA GLY A 34 8.63 -11.55 4.63
C GLY A 34 8.03 -10.68 3.52
N GLY A 35 7.10 -9.80 3.87
CA GLY A 35 6.62 -8.70 3.04
C GLY A 35 7.50 -7.46 3.16
N ASP A 36 7.42 -6.57 2.17
CA ASP A 36 8.10 -5.27 2.15
C ASP A 36 7.14 -4.23 1.56
N PHE A 37 7.42 -2.95 1.77
CA PHE A 37 6.68 -1.84 1.20
C PHE A 37 7.63 -0.83 0.54
N SER A 38 7.16 -0.24 -0.54
CA SER A 38 7.87 0.80 -1.27
C SER A 38 6.89 1.93 -1.57
N ILE A 39 7.31 3.17 -1.34
CA ILE A 39 6.52 4.34 -1.70
C ILE A 39 6.84 4.64 -3.15
N VAL A 40 5.83 4.55 -4.01
CA VAL A 40 5.95 4.70 -5.47
C VAL A 40 5.91 6.17 -5.85
N ASP A 41 4.97 6.90 -5.25
CA ASP A 41 4.73 8.30 -5.56
C ASP A 41 4.20 9.04 -4.33
N VAL A 42 4.54 10.32 -4.24
CA VAL A 42 4.08 11.23 -3.18
C VAL A 42 3.74 12.57 -3.80
N ASP A 43 2.47 12.92 -3.75
CA ASP A 43 1.97 14.23 -4.17
C ASP A 43 1.53 15.01 -2.93
N VAL A 44 2.43 15.86 -2.44
CA VAL A 44 2.19 16.72 -1.28
C VAL A 44 1.24 17.88 -1.59
N GLU A 45 1.02 18.22 -2.87
CA GLU A 45 0.08 19.27 -3.26
C GLU A 45 -1.35 18.74 -3.30
N ALA A 46 -1.53 17.50 -3.79
CA ALA A 46 -2.82 16.81 -3.81
C ALA A 46 -3.14 16.03 -2.52
N GLY A 47 -2.17 15.88 -1.61
CA GLY A 47 -2.32 15.06 -0.40
C GLY A 47 -2.47 13.58 -0.73
N HIS A 48 -1.77 13.08 -1.74
CA HIS A 48 -1.88 11.72 -2.24
C HIS A 48 -0.57 10.94 -2.10
N VAL A 49 -0.64 9.67 -1.66
CA VAL A 49 0.52 8.77 -1.63
C VAL A 49 0.19 7.42 -2.26
N GLU A 50 1.12 6.92 -3.07
CA GLU A 50 1.06 5.58 -3.64
C GLU A 50 2.07 4.66 -2.98
N ILE A 51 1.59 3.52 -2.49
CA ILE A 51 2.39 2.53 -1.78
C ILE A 51 2.25 1.20 -2.51
N ASN A 52 3.39 0.62 -2.90
CA ASN A 52 3.46 -0.72 -3.43
C ASN A 52 3.93 -1.69 -2.35
N LEU A 53 3.09 -2.67 -2.02
CA LEU A 53 3.42 -3.75 -1.10
C LEU A 53 3.91 -4.97 -1.90
N SER A 54 5.06 -5.49 -1.50
CA SER A 54 5.74 -6.62 -2.14
C SER A 54 6.11 -7.71 -1.13
N GLY A 55 6.58 -8.87 -1.61
CA GLY A 55 7.19 -9.90 -0.76
C GLY A 55 6.44 -11.24 -0.65
N ALA A 56 7.03 -12.12 0.16
CA ALA A 56 7.03 -13.57 0.01
C ALA A 56 5.82 -14.32 0.58
N CYS A 57 4.64 -13.70 0.64
CA CYS A 57 3.42 -14.49 0.77
C CYS A 57 3.14 -15.18 -0.58
N THR A 58 4.01 -16.14 -0.91
CA THR A 58 3.94 -17.07 -2.03
C THR A 58 2.56 -17.72 -1.99
N GLY A 59 1.59 -17.17 -2.73
CA GLY A 59 0.22 -17.67 -2.82
C GLY A 59 -0.84 -16.92 -2.00
N CYS A 60 -0.50 -15.97 -1.14
CA CYS A 60 -1.46 -15.14 -0.41
C CYS A 60 -1.02 -13.67 -0.51
N GLY A 61 -1.21 -13.03 -1.67
CA GLY A 61 -1.01 -11.58 -1.79
C GLY A 61 -1.57 -10.83 -0.57
N VAL A 62 -0.91 -9.75 -0.16
CA VAL A 62 -1.32 -8.97 1.02
C VAL A 62 -2.84 -8.82 1.02
N SER A 63 -3.49 -9.26 2.10
CA SER A 63 -4.95 -9.37 2.14
C SER A 63 -5.60 -8.05 1.73
N PRO A 64 -6.70 -8.08 0.94
CA PRO A 64 -7.50 -6.90 0.65
C PRO A 64 -7.95 -6.16 1.93
N MET A 65 -8.04 -6.85 3.07
CA MET A 65 -8.33 -6.22 4.35
C MET A 65 -7.16 -5.36 4.86
N THR A 66 -5.92 -5.81 4.64
CA THR A 66 -4.72 -5.07 5.03
C THR A 66 -4.57 -3.81 4.19
N THR A 67 -4.73 -3.91 2.86
CA THR A 67 -4.66 -2.75 1.96
C THR A 67 -5.74 -1.73 2.31
N GLN A 68 -6.99 -2.17 2.51
CA GLN A 68 -8.08 -1.30 2.97
C GLN A 68 -7.82 -0.68 4.34
N ALA A 69 -7.22 -1.43 5.28
CA ALA A 69 -6.89 -0.91 6.60
C ALA A 69 -5.85 0.20 6.53
N ILE A 70 -4.84 0.07 5.66
CA ILE A 70 -3.84 1.11 5.40
C ILE A 70 -4.53 2.36 4.83
N GLN A 71 -5.32 2.20 3.76
CA GLN A 71 -6.01 3.32 3.10
C GLN A 71 -6.91 4.12 4.06
N ARG A 72 -7.57 3.44 5.01
CA ARG A 72 -8.47 4.10 5.97
C ARG A 72 -7.77 4.72 7.17
N ARG A 73 -6.61 4.20 7.57
CA ARG A 73 -5.94 4.61 8.80
C ARG A 73 -4.82 5.63 8.55
N LEU A 74 -4.18 5.57 7.39
CA LEU A 74 -3.03 6.41 7.10
C LEU A 74 -3.37 7.92 7.06
N PRO A 75 -4.49 8.37 6.46
CA PRO A 75 -4.91 9.77 6.55
C PRO A 75 -5.20 10.28 7.98
N GLY A 76 -5.46 9.36 8.92
CA GLY A 76 -5.66 9.71 10.33
C GLY A 76 -4.38 9.81 11.15
N ASP A 77 -3.26 9.26 10.67
CA ASP A 77 -1.94 9.33 11.34
C ASP A 77 -1.02 10.38 10.70
N VAL A 78 -1.17 10.60 9.39
CA VAL A 78 -0.38 11.56 8.62
C VAL A 78 -1.31 12.62 8.06
N GLU A 79 -1.39 13.76 8.74
CA GLU A 79 -2.30 14.88 8.40
C GLU A 79 -2.00 15.50 7.01
N ALA A 80 -0.81 15.25 6.46
CA ALA A 80 -0.41 15.71 5.13
C ALA A 80 -1.02 14.88 3.99
N ILE A 81 -1.73 13.78 4.28
CA ILE A 81 -2.29 12.85 3.30
C ILE A 81 -3.80 12.73 3.47
N ASP A 82 -4.53 12.97 2.39
CA ASP A 82 -5.99 12.79 2.30
C ASP A 82 -6.38 11.48 1.59
N SER A 83 -5.56 11.04 0.63
CA SER A 83 -5.84 9.86 -0.20
C SER A 83 -4.64 8.94 -0.34
N VAL A 84 -4.90 7.64 -0.37
CA VAL A 84 -3.86 6.61 -0.39
C VAL A 84 -4.20 5.55 -1.42
N ALA A 85 -3.30 5.33 -2.37
CA ALA A 85 -3.34 4.19 -3.27
C ALA A 85 -2.41 3.11 -2.72
N VAL A 86 -2.93 1.88 -2.57
CA VAL A 86 -2.11 0.74 -2.16
C VAL A 86 -2.22 -0.33 -3.24
N THR A 87 -1.09 -0.67 -3.83
CA THR A 87 -0.98 -1.66 -4.90
C THR A 87 -0.25 -2.88 -4.35
N THR A 88 -0.80 -4.05 -4.58
CA THR A 88 -0.12 -5.33 -4.36
C THR A 88 0.03 -6.01 -5.71
N GLY A 89 1.05 -6.86 -5.87
CA GLY A 89 1.27 -7.60 -7.12
C GLY A 89 0.13 -8.53 -7.58
N PHE A 90 -1.03 -8.50 -6.90
CA PHE A 90 -2.22 -9.31 -7.19
C PHE A 90 -3.50 -8.48 -7.42
N ASP A 91 -3.49 -7.15 -7.27
CA ASP A 91 -4.69 -6.28 -7.37
C ASP A 91 -5.31 -6.18 -8.79
N GLY A 92 -4.90 -7.05 -9.72
CA GLY A 92 -5.49 -7.21 -11.05
C GLY A 92 -6.39 -8.43 -11.25
N LEU A 93 -6.66 -9.25 -10.22
CA LEU A 93 -7.36 -10.55 -10.38
C LEU A 93 -8.60 -10.73 -9.48
N GLY A 94 -9.26 -9.64 -9.12
CA GLY A 94 -10.42 -9.63 -8.22
C GLY A 94 -11.81 -9.66 -8.87
N GLU A 95 -11.92 -9.76 -10.21
CA GLU A 95 -13.22 -9.85 -10.88
C GLU A 95 -13.31 -11.14 -11.70
N GLY A 96 -14.02 -12.12 -11.13
CA GLY A 96 -14.68 -13.19 -11.87
C GLY A 96 -13.78 -14.24 -12.53
N SER A 97 -13.33 -15.23 -11.77
CA SER A 97 -13.39 -16.59 -12.31
C SER A 97 -14.10 -17.46 -11.29
N SER A 98 -15.34 -17.76 -11.62
CA SER A 98 -16.07 -18.93 -11.16
C SER A 98 -15.12 -20.07 -10.87
N ARG A 99 -15.32 -20.73 -9.73
CA ARG A 99 -14.85 -22.10 -9.58
C ARG A 99 -15.46 -22.91 -10.73
N ASP A 100 -14.69 -23.13 -11.79
CA ASP A 100 -14.91 -24.22 -12.74
C ASP A 100 -14.67 -25.52 -11.96
N VAL A 101 -15.68 -25.93 -11.20
CA VAL A 101 -15.80 -27.32 -10.76
C VAL A 101 -16.39 -28.06 -11.95
N PRO A 102 -15.61 -28.87 -12.69
CA PRO A 102 -16.20 -29.72 -13.72
C PRO A 102 -17.24 -30.64 -13.06
N PRO A 103 -18.39 -30.89 -13.71
CA PRO A 103 -19.47 -31.71 -13.15
C PRO A 103 -19.11 -33.18 -12.91
N ASP A 104 -17.86 -33.60 -13.16
CA ASP A 104 -17.40 -34.99 -13.15
C ASP A 104 -16.39 -35.31 -12.02
N THR A 105 -16.65 -34.85 -10.79
CA THR A 105 -15.89 -35.33 -9.62
C THR A 105 -16.68 -36.46 -8.92
N PRO A 106 -16.34 -37.74 -9.14
CA PRO A 106 -16.95 -38.83 -8.39
C PRO A 106 -16.39 -38.88 -6.96
N PHE A 107 -17.27 -39.20 -6.00
CA PHE A 107 -16.95 -39.43 -4.59
C PHE A 107 -16.11 -40.68 -4.36
#